data_AF-A0A3M1YH89-F1
#
_entry.id   AF-A0A3M1YH89-F1
#
_cell.length_a   1.000
_cell.length_b   1.000
_cell.length_c   1.000
_cell.angle_alpha   90.00
_cell.angle_beta   90.00
_cell.angle_gamma   90.00
#
_symmetry.space_group_name_H-M   'P 1'
#
loop_
_entity.id
_entity.type
_entity.pdbx_description
1 polymer ?
#
loop_
_entity_poly.entity_id
_entity_poly.type
_entity_poly.pdbx_seq_one_letter_code
_entity_poly.pdbx_strand_id
1 'polypeptide(L)'
;MNKALLMLAMLAFFASCANYKLNIAKEIDDPIPDLPAGQKITHTLYLLGDGGNSKAGKVAPAVRFLGEQLKTADENSTVIFMGDNIYPGGFPGKKDPGRALAEHRLEVQLDILKGFKGKAWMIPGNHDWRSGLKRLKKEEDFLEEYAETQGDLPFEWIPDDGCSGPEVVEVNDNLVIIFIDSEWWLMDWNKEPELNEGCEIKSKENFLYFFEEAMKKYRNKNIVIAMHHPLYSNGPHGGRFTFSQHIFPLTQVNPKLYIPLPGIGTIFSFLRMTVGSRQDIAHPELHELRKGLEASAKKNGQFIFVSGHEHNLQLFEKDSQVYLISGSGSKISPAGRGNDAVLTYGHVGHSVIKFFDDGSAWAEFWVPEGDGTTGRLIFRKKIKGPLPALTADPPQSFPEYESNQSAFARRLDPSPRKGRLHRIIWGEHYREAYRAEVTAPKFDLETFRGGMTPIKRGGGYQTNSLRLLDADGHQWVMRDMLKDATRIVPYPFNQTIAKDVFADQFTSAHPYAAFVIAPMAASVHIYHTNPKLFYV
;
A
#
# COMPACT_ATOMS: atom_id res chain seq x y z
N MET A 1 -16.55 -44.50 21.40
CA MET A 1 -16.00 -43.22 20.93
C MET A 1 -17.10 -42.45 20.21
N ASN A 2 -17.50 -41.28 20.72
CA ASN A 2 -18.70 -40.57 20.26
C ASN A 2 -18.53 -40.13 18.79
N LYS A 3 -19.53 -40.30 17.92
CA LYS A 3 -19.40 -39.96 16.47
C LYS A 3 -18.97 -38.50 16.24
N ALA A 4 -19.40 -37.59 17.12
CA ALA A 4 -18.98 -36.20 17.13
C ALA A 4 -17.47 -36.02 17.45
N LEU A 5 -16.92 -36.83 18.35
CA LEU A 5 -15.49 -36.81 18.71
C LEU A 5 -14.63 -37.36 17.55
N LEU A 6 -15.14 -38.35 16.83
CA LEU A 6 -14.50 -38.90 15.62
C LEU A 6 -14.52 -37.89 14.45
N MET A 7 -15.64 -37.17 14.27
CA MET A 7 -15.74 -36.07 13.30
C MET A 7 -14.82 -34.89 13.65
N LEU A 8 -14.78 -34.46 14.93
CA LEU A 8 -13.84 -33.42 15.38
C LEU A 8 -12.39 -33.85 15.21
N ALA A 9 -12.06 -35.12 15.48
CA ALA A 9 -10.73 -35.67 15.28
C ALA A 9 -10.35 -35.72 13.79
N MET A 10 -11.27 -36.09 12.90
CA MET A 10 -11.03 -36.03 11.45
C MET A 10 -10.87 -34.60 10.95
N LEU A 11 -11.74 -33.67 11.37
CA LEU A 11 -11.61 -32.23 11.04
C LEU A 11 -10.27 -31.65 11.51
N ALA A 12 -9.81 -32.01 12.72
CA ALA A 12 -8.49 -31.63 13.22
C ALA A 12 -7.35 -32.25 12.38
N PHE A 13 -7.49 -33.50 11.92
CA PHE A 13 -6.50 -34.16 11.08
C PHE A 13 -6.38 -33.52 9.69
N PHE A 14 -7.49 -33.12 9.07
CA PHE A 14 -7.48 -32.44 7.77
C PHE A 14 -7.10 -30.95 7.86
N ALA A 15 -7.29 -30.30 9.02
CA ALA A 15 -6.88 -28.91 9.25
C ALA A 15 -5.40 -28.76 9.65
N SER A 16 -4.78 -29.80 10.20
CA SER A 16 -3.42 -29.80 10.77
C SER A 16 -2.31 -29.99 9.72
N CYS A 17 -2.18 -29.05 8.78
CA CYS A 17 -1.14 -29.07 7.74
C CYS A 17 0.00 -28.06 7.97
N ALA A 18 -0.06 -27.25 9.04
CA ALA A 18 0.99 -26.25 9.31
C ALA A 18 2.25 -26.88 9.89
N ASN A 19 3.41 -26.45 9.41
CA ASN A 19 4.72 -26.94 9.83
C ASN A 19 5.80 -25.86 9.63
N TYR A 20 7.02 -26.13 10.10
CA TYR A 20 8.16 -25.20 9.98
C TYR A 20 9.04 -25.48 8.75
N LYS A 21 8.64 -26.37 7.84
CA LYS A 21 9.43 -26.74 6.66
C LYS A 21 9.15 -25.77 5.51
N LEU A 22 10.10 -25.71 4.57
CA LEU A 22 9.93 -25.03 3.30
C LEU A 22 8.89 -25.78 2.47
N ASN A 23 7.81 -25.10 2.10
CA ASN A 23 6.76 -25.61 1.25
C ASN A 23 6.69 -24.73 0.00
N ILE A 24 6.86 -25.36 -1.16
CA ILE A 24 6.74 -24.72 -2.47
C ILE A 24 5.58 -25.40 -3.21
N ALA A 25 4.83 -24.61 -3.96
CA ALA A 25 3.76 -25.10 -4.82
C ALA A 25 4.31 -26.09 -5.86
N LYS A 26 3.51 -27.11 -6.19
CA LYS A 26 4.01 -28.29 -6.94
C LYS A 26 4.37 -27.98 -8.39
N GLU A 27 3.79 -26.93 -8.93
CA GLU A 27 3.99 -26.39 -10.28
C GLU A 27 5.31 -25.61 -10.44
N ILE A 28 6.07 -25.40 -9.35
CA ILE A 28 7.39 -24.78 -9.42
C ILE A 28 8.45 -25.89 -9.53
N ASP A 29 8.99 -26.05 -10.73
CA ASP A 29 10.05 -27.04 -11.00
C ASP A 29 11.42 -26.57 -10.51
N ASP A 30 11.74 -25.29 -10.74
CA ASP A 30 12.98 -24.64 -10.28
C ASP A 30 12.65 -23.59 -9.21
N PRO A 31 12.98 -23.85 -7.94
CA PRO A 31 12.80 -22.90 -6.85
C PRO A 31 13.69 -21.65 -6.94
N ILE A 32 14.83 -21.72 -7.63
CA ILE A 32 15.83 -20.64 -7.66
C ILE A 32 16.29 -20.44 -9.11
N PRO A 33 15.38 -20.07 -10.03
CA PRO A 33 15.73 -19.81 -11.41
C PRO A 33 16.70 -18.63 -11.52
N ASP A 34 17.49 -18.57 -12.58
CA ASP A 34 18.33 -17.42 -12.83
C ASP A 34 17.50 -16.15 -13.10
N LEU A 35 18.06 -14.99 -12.70
CA LEU A 35 17.49 -13.70 -13.09
C LEU A 35 17.66 -13.51 -14.61
N PRO A 36 16.75 -12.75 -15.27
CA PRO A 36 16.79 -12.55 -16.71
C PRO A 36 18.11 -11.89 -17.13
N ALA A 37 18.86 -12.56 -18.01
CA ALA A 37 20.12 -12.05 -18.53
C ALA A 37 19.91 -10.78 -19.37
N GLY A 38 20.78 -9.79 -19.19
CA GLY A 38 20.77 -8.55 -19.96
C GLY A 38 19.74 -7.50 -19.53
N GLN A 39 18.89 -7.78 -18.52
CA GLN A 39 18.01 -6.78 -17.94
C GLN A 39 18.70 -6.04 -16.78
N LYS A 40 18.52 -4.72 -16.71
CA LYS A 40 19.10 -3.90 -15.64
C LYS A 40 18.13 -3.83 -14.45
N ILE A 41 18.63 -4.11 -13.25
CA ILE A 41 17.91 -3.83 -12.01
C ILE A 41 17.91 -2.31 -11.80
N THR A 42 16.72 -1.72 -11.66
CA THR A 42 16.53 -0.28 -11.42
C THR A 42 16.29 0.05 -9.97
N HIS A 43 15.76 -0.90 -9.18
CA HIS A 43 15.58 -0.73 -7.74
C HIS A 43 15.56 -2.08 -7.01
N THR A 44 16.15 -2.14 -5.81
CA THR A 44 16.07 -3.31 -4.92
C THR A 44 15.37 -2.96 -3.62
N LEU A 45 14.30 -3.68 -3.28
CA LEU A 45 13.51 -3.47 -2.09
C LEU A 45 13.69 -4.64 -1.10
N TYR A 46 14.31 -4.38 0.05
CA TYR A 46 14.49 -5.31 1.15
C TYR A 46 13.35 -5.18 2.16
N LEU A 47 12.83 -6.30 2.65
CA LEU A 47 11.61 -6.36 3.47
C LEU A 47 11.84 -7.21 4.71
N LEU A 48 11.75 -6.60 5.89
CA LEU A 48 11.94 -7.28 7.18
C LEU A 48 10.83 -6.85 8.17
N GLY A 49 9.95 -7.78 8.56
CA GLY A 49 8.98 -7.58 9.63
C GLY A 49 9.42 -8.27 10.92
N ASP A 50 8.89 -7.82 12.05
CA ASP A 50 8.98 -8.48 13.35
C ASP A 50 10.44 -8.65 13.81
N GLY A 51 11.27 -7.62 13.62
CA GLY A 51 12.68 -7.58 14.01
C GLY A 51 12.91 -7.30 15.51
N GLY A 52 11.87 -6.86 16.24
CA GLY A 52 11.99 -6.27 17.58
C GLY A 52 12.24 -7.21 18.75
N ASN A 53 12.64 -8.47 18.55
CA ASN A 53 12.80 -9.44 19.65
C ASN A 53 14.27 -9.84 19.92
N SER A 54 15.23 -9.02 19.49
CA SER A 54 16.65 -9.17 19.87
C SER A 54 16.81 -9.25 21.40
N LYS A 55 17.70 -10.13 21.86
CA LYS A 55 18.07 -10.24 23.29
C LYS A 55 19.09 -9.16 23.64
N ALA A 56 19.17 -8.76 24.91
CA ALA A 56 20.15 -7.78 25.38
C ALA A 56 21.58 -8.12 24.89
N GLY A 57 22.25 -7.16 24.26
CA GLY A 57 23.60 -7.31 23.72
C GLY A 57 23.74 -8.30 22.56
N LYS A 58 22.64 -8.70 21.92
CA LYS A 58 22.61 -9.59 20.75
C LYS A 58 21.78 -8.97 19.63
N VAL A 59 22.06 -9.39 18.40
CA VAL A 59 21.29 -9.03 17.21
C VAL A 59 20.60 -10.30 16.71
N ALA A 60 19.32 -10.23 16.34
CA ALA A 60 18.62 -11.35 15.73
C ALA A 60 19.31 -11.77 14.41
N PRO A 61 19.44 -13.08 14.11
CA PRO A 61 20.18 -13.52 12.92
C PRO A 61 19.68 -12.95 11.60
N ALA A 62 18.37 -12.77 11.40
CA ALA A 62 17.85 -12.20 10.16
C ALA A 62 18.13 -10.69 10.05
N VAL A 63 18.04 -9.94 11.17
CA VAL A 63 18.44 -8.51 11.22
C VAL A 63 19.92 -8.37 10.85
N ARG A 64 20.80 -9.18 11.45
CA ARG A 64 22.22 -9.16 11.13
C ARG A 64 22.48 -9.50 9.66
N PHE A 65 21.85 -10.54 9.15
CA PHE A 65 22.07 -10.99 7.78
C PHE A 65 21.58 -9.97 6.75
N LEU A 66 20.44 -9.31 7.00
CA LEU A 66 20.02 -8.16 6.19
C LEU A 66 21.12 -7.09 6.18
N GLY A 67 21.68 -6.74 7.35
CA GLY A 67 22.79 -5.80 7.44
C GLY A 67 24.00 -6.18 6.58
N GLU A 68 24.37 -7.46 6.51
CA GLU A 68 25.44 -7.93 5.63
C GLU A 68 25.12 -7.70 4.14
N GLN A 69 23.86 -7.86 3.73
CA GLN A 69 23.45 -7.54 2.35
C GLN A 69 23.50 -6.04 2.06
N LEU A 70 23.06 -5.20 3.02
CA LEU A 70 22.99 -3.75 2.84
C LEU A 70 24.36 -3.09 2.69
N LYS A 71 25.43 -3.68 3.25
CA LYS A 71 26.81 -3.20 3.03
C LYS A 71 27.22 -3.18 1.56
N THR A 72 26.61 -4.05 0.75
CA THR A 72 26.89 -4.18 -0.70
C THR A 72 25.78 -3.61 -1.58
N ALA A 73 24.69 -3.13 -0.99
CA ALA A 73 23.59 -2.52 -1.72
C ALA A 73 23.98 -1.12 -2.23
N ASP A 74 23.51 -0.79 -3.43
CA ASP A 74 23.72 0.52 -4.04
C ASP A 74 22.71 1.56 -3.53
N GLU A 75 22.82 2.78 -4.04
CA GLU A 75 21.89 3.88 -3.74
C GLU A 75 20.46 3.66 -4.24
N ASN A 76 20.25 2.78 -5.23
CA ASN A 76 18.93 2.41 -5.76
C ASN A 76 18.34 1.24 -4.98
N SER A 77 18.45 1.32 -3.66
CA SER A 77 18.01 0.29 -2.74
C SER A 77 17.17 0.90 -1.62
N THR A 78 16.18 0.15 -1.17
CA THR A 78 15.32 0.53 -0.05
C THR A 78 15.18 -0.62 0.93
N VAL A 79 15.14 -0.32 2.22
CA VAL A 79 14.72 -1.25 3.27
C VAL A 79 13.37 -0.79 3.83
N ILE A 80 12.44 -1.72 4.04
CA ILE A 80 11.23 -1.48 4.83
C ILE A 80 11.22 -2.41 6.04
N PHE A 81 11.17 -1.82 7.23
CA PHE A 81 10.88 -2.50 8.48
C PHE A 81 9.36 -2.53 8.67
N MET A 82 8.75 -3.72 8.59
CA MET A 82 7.30 -3.90 8.42
C MET A 82 6.52 -4.07 9.73
N GLY A 83 6.89 -3.30 10.77
CA GLY A 83 6.24 -3.29 12.07
C GLY A 83 6.65 -4.42 13.01
N ASP A 84 6.16 -4.32 14.25
CA ASP A 84 6.65 -5.08 15.39
C ASP A 84 8.16 -4.87 15.59
N ASN A 85 8.53 -3.59 15.57
CA ASN A 85 9.89 -3.10 15.73
C ASN A 85 10.34 -3.23 17.18
N ILE A 86 9.40 -3.34 18.13
CA ILE A 86 9.67 -3.59 19.55
C ILE A 86 8.75 -4.67 20.14
N TYR A 87 9.30 -5.50 21.03
CA TYR A 87 8.52 -6.42 21.87
C TYR A 87 8.77 -6.18 23.37
N PRO A 88 7.91 -6.70 24.27
CA PRO A 88 6.59 -7.25 23.99
C PRO A 88 5.47 -6.20 24.06
N GLY A 89 5.70 -5.00 24.59
CA GLY A 89 4.63 -4.11 25.07
C GLY A 89 4.56 -2.71 24.46
N GLY A 90 5.29 -2.41 23.39
CA GLY A 90 5.47 -1.04 22.88
C GLY A 90 6.54 -0.29 23.69
N PHE A 91 6.74 0.98 23.36
CA PHE A 91 7.82 1.78 23.93
C PHE A 91 7.65 2.11 25.42
N PRO A 92 8.52 1.60 26.32
CA PRO A 92 8.34 1.76 27.76
C PRO A 92 8.60 3.19 28.25
N GLY A 93 8.09 3.54 29.43
CA GLY A 93 8.41 4.80 30.09
C GLY A 93 9.88 4.90 30.54
N LYS A 94 10.40 6.12 30.73
CA LYS A 94 11.81 6.36 31.09
C LYS A 94 12.30 5.63 32.35
N LYS A 95 11.42 5.34 33.31
CA LYS A 95 11.75 4.65 34.58
C LYS A 95 11.42 3.15 34.55
N ASP A 96 10.95 2.63 33.42
CA ASP A 96 10.57 1.23 33.30
C ASP A 96 11.83 0.34 33.25
N PRO A 97 11.92 -0.75 34.04
CA PRO A 97 13.06 -1.67 33.99
C PRO A 97 13.32 -2.29 32.61
N GLY A 98 12.29 -2.39 31.76
CA GLY A 98 12.38 -2.90 30.39
C GLY A 98 12.88 -1.87 29.37
N ARG A 99 13.05 -0.60 29.76
CA ARG A 99 13.43 0.50 28.85
C ARG A 99 14.71 0.23 28.07
N ALA A 100 15.78 -0.17 28.75
CA ALA A 100 17.06 -0.43 28.10
C ALA A 100 17.02 -1.59 27.09
N LEU A 101 16.20 -2.62 27.37
CA LEU A 101 16.03 -3.73 26.43
C LEU A 101 15.20 -3.30 25.21
N ALA A 102 14.19 -2.46 25.42
CA ALA A 102 13.38 -1.87 24.37
C ALA A 102 14.23 -1.01 23.42
N GLU A 103 15.02 -0.08 23.97
CA GLU A 103 15.95 0.75 23.19
C GLU A 103 16.95 -0.13 22.41
N HIS A 104 17.61 -1.09 23.06
CA HIS A 104 18.50 -2.04 22.37
C HIS A 104 17.84 -2.75 21.17
N ARG A 105 16.55 -3.10 21.25
CA ARG A 105 15.82 -3.78 20.16
C ARG A 105 15.58 -2.87 18.96
N LEU A 106 15.34 -1.59 19.21
CA LEU A 106 15.17 -0.56 18.20
C LEU A 106 16.53 -0.20 17.57
N GLU A 107 17.53 0.06 18.40
CA GLU A 107 18.88 0.46 18.00
C GLU A 107 19.53 -0.56 17.07
N VAL A 108 19.48 -1.87 17.39
CA VAL A 108 20.12 -2.90 16.54
C VAL A 108 19.49 -3.03 15.15
N GLN A 109 18.28 -2.53 14.94
CA GLN A 109 17.65 -2.49 13.61
C GLN A 109 18.12 -1.27 12.81
N LEU A 110 18.40 -0.14 13.47
CA LEU A 110 18.96 1.05 12.81
C LEU A 110 20.47 0.90 12.57
N ASP A 111 21.19 0.20 13.46
CA ASP A 111 22.62 -0.04 13.34
C ASP A 111 23.02 -0.72 12.03
N ILE A 112 22.15 -1.55 11.45
CA ILE A 112 22.44 -2.22 10.17
C ILE A 112 22.46 -1.26 8.97
N LEU A 113 21.94 -0.03 9.15
CA LEU A 113 21.92 1.01 8.14
C LEU A 113 23.24 1.80 8.09
N LYS A 114 24.17 1.56 9.02
CA LYS A 114 25.48 2.22 9.01
C LYS A 114 26.26 1.89 7.73
N GLY A 115 26.49 2.91 6.91
CA GLY A 115 27.14 2.78 5.60
C GLY A 115 26.23 2.31 4.46
N PHE A 116 24.93 2.10 4.72
CA PHE A 116 23.95 1.85 3.68
C PHE A 116 23.70 3.13 2.86
N LYS A 117 23.71 3.01 1.54
CA LYS A 117 23.59 4.15 0.61
C LYS A 117 22.16 4.44 0.17
N GLY A 118 21.24 3.51 0.40
CA GLY A 118 19.85 3.61 0.00
C GLY A 118 19.00 4.34 1.03
N LYS A 119 17.69 4.05 1.04
CA LYS A 119 16.72 4.61 1.99
C LYS A 119 16.09 3.54 2.87
N ALA A 120 15.78 3.86 4.12
CA ALA A 120 15.11 2.96 5.04
C ALA A 120 13.82 3.61 5.57
N TRP A 121 12.75 2.83 5.55
CA TRP A 121 11.46 3.20 6.11
C TRP A 121 11.02 2.20 7.16
N MET A 122 10.35 2.68 8.20
CA MET A 122 9.81 1.82 9.25
C MET A 122 8.33 2.16 9.48
N ILE A 123 7.49 1.14 9.38
CA ILE A 123 6.06 1.25 9.70
C ILE A 123 5.79 0.65 11.08
N PRO A 124 4.74 1.10 11.79
CA PRO A 124 4.32 0.48 13.03
C PRO A 124 3.54 -0.83 12.80
N GLY A 125 3.70 -1.74 13.74
CA GLY A 125 2.89 -2.92 13.94
C GLY A 125 2.11 -2.86 15.26
N ASN A 126 1.39 -3.93 15.54
CA ASN A 126 0.50 -3.94 16.71
C ASN A 126 1.26 -3.95 18.03
N HIS A 127 2.49 -4.48 18.06
CA HIS A 127 3.31 -4.41 19.27
C HIS A 127 3.87 -3.02 19.53
N ASP A 128 4.12 -2.21 18.51
CA ASP A 128 4.57 -0.82 18.66
C ASP A 128 3.41 0.03 19.26
N TRP A 129 2.19 -0.19 18.75
CA TRP A 129 0.94 0.42 19.24
C TRP A 129 0.47 -0.02 20.63
N ARG A 130 1.02 -1.09 21.23
CA ARG A 130 0.51 -1.68 22.49
C ARG A 130 0.42 -0.71 23.65
N SER A 131 1.26 0.32 23.67
CA SER A 131 1.30 1.34 24.71
C SER A 131 0.55 2.63 24.35
N GLY A 132 -0.23 2.62 23.26
CA GLY A 132 -1.07 3.71 22.81
C GLY A 132 -0.33 4.81 22.04
N LEU A 133 -1.09 5.74 21.45
CA LEU A 133 -0.58 6.78 20.53
C LEU A 133 0.58 7.57 21.12
N LYS A 134 0.45 8.00 22.39
CA LYS A 134 1.48 8.81 23.07
C LYS A 134 2.83 8.10 23.17
N ARG A 135 2.84 6.76 23.26
CA ARG A 135 4.07 5.97 23.36
C ARG A 135 4.60 5.60 21.99
N LEU A 136 3.73 5.38 21.01
CA LEU A 136 4.11 5.25 19.62
C LEU A 136 4.90 6.47 19.13
N LYS A 137 4.36 7.68 19.31
CA LYS A 137 5.07 8.93 18.96
C LYS A 137 6.42 9.07 19.66
N LYS A 138 6.53 8.55 20.88
CA LYS A 138 7.81 8.56 21.62
C LYS A 138 8.81 7.53 21.09
N GLU A 139 8.32 6.44 20.52
CA GLU A 139 9.13 5.42 19.84
C GLU A 139 9.71 5.99 18.55
N GLU A 140 8.86 6.63 17.75
CA GLU A 140 9.18 7.41 16.56
C GLU A 140 10.24 8.48 16.87
N ASP A 141 9.95 9.41 17.82
CA ASP A 141 10.90 10.44 18.27
C ASP A 141 12.28 9.85 18.62
N PHE A 142 12.30 8.71 19.31
CA PHE A 142 13.53 8.06 19.76
C PHE A 142 14.34 7.50 18.59
N LEU A 143 13.67 6.88 17.61
CA LEU A 143 14.32 6.31 16.44
C LEU A 143 14.90 7.38 15.52
N GLU A 144 14.18 8.49 15.34
CA GLU A 144 14.65 9.64 14.57
C GLU A 144 15.84 10.32 15.24
N GLU A 145 15.76 10.60 16.54
CA GLU A 145 16.89 11.14 17.32
C GLU A 145 18.09 10.19 17.28
N TYR A 146 17.86 8.87 17.35
CA TYR A 146 18.93 7.89 17.23
C TYR A 146 19.55 7.90 15.83
N ALA A 147 18.74 7.97 14.78
CA ALA A 147 19.22 8.03 13.39
C ALA A 147 20.12 9.25 13.13
N GLU A 148 19.71 10.43 13.61
CA GLU A 148 20.51 11.66 13.54
C GLU A 148 21.83 11.51 14.31
N THR A 149 21.76 11.07 15.57
CA THR A 149 22.96 10.96 16.43
C THR A 149 23.95 9.89 15.99
N GLN A 150 23.52 8.90 15.20
CA GLN A 150 24.38 7.87 14.61
C GLN A 150 24.98 8.26 13.25
N GLY A 151 24.98 9.56 12.92
CA GLY A 151 25.61 10.09 11.70
C GLY A 151 24.63 10.17 10.54
N ASP A 152 23.42 10.65 10.82
CA ASP A 152 22.35 10.86 9.83
C ASP A 152 22.04 9.60 9.01
N LEU A 153 21.68 8.51 9.71
CA LEU A 153 21.24 7.29 9.05
C LEU A 153 20.08 7.59 8.09
N PRO A 154 20.00 6.94 6.91
CA PRO A 154 18.99 7.24 5.89
C PRO A 154 17.63 6.63 6.27
N PHE A 155 17.09 7.01 7.42
CA PHE A 155 15.94 6.43 8.07
C PHE A 155 14.79 7.43 8.18
N GLU A 156 13.57 6.95 8.05
CA GLU A 156 12.34 7.71 8.24
C GLU A 156 11.25 6.77 8.79
N TRP A 157 10.52 7.23 9.82
CA TRP A 157 9.31 6.57 10.29
C TRP A 157 8.12 6.97 9.41
N ILE A 158 7.24 6.01 9.07
CA ILE A 158 6.14 6.26 8.13
C ILE A 158 4.96 5.30 8.38
N PRO A 159 3.70 5.73 8.33
CA PRO A 159 3.25 7.13 8.34
C PRO A 159 3.60 7.84 9.66
N ASP A 160 3.90 9.13 9.55
CA ASP A 160 4.25 10.00 10.67
C ASP A 160 3.05 10.22 11.62
N ASP A 161 3.34 10.56 12.87
CA ASP A 161 2.40 11.09 13.86
C ASP A 161 1.26 10.12 14.26
N GLY A 162 1.42 8.83 13.98
CA GLY A 162 0.39 7.80 14.16
C GLY A 162 -0.80 7.97 13.20
N CYS A 163 -0.59 8.62 12.06
CA CYS A 163 -1.58 8.73 11.00
C CYS A 163 -1.72 7.40 10.24
N SER A 164 -2.84 7.23 9.54
CA SER A 164 -3.21 5.97 8.87
C SER A 164 -2.46 5.67 7.58
N GLY A 165 -1.88 6.69 6.93
CA GLY A 165 -1.67 6.67 5.48
C GLY A 165 -3.00 6.72 4.72
N PRO A 166 -3.04 6.43 3.41
CA PRO A 166 -1.93 6.02 2.56
C PRO A 166 -0.90 7.14 2.40
N GLU A 167 0.30 6.94 2.92
CA GLU A 167 1.43 7.82 2.63
C GLU A 167 2.10 7.32 1.35
N VAL A 168 2.30 8.20 0.36
CA VAL A 168 2.70 7.78 -0.99
C VAL A 168 4.09 8.31 -1.33
N VAL A 169 5.03 7.38 -1.50
CA VAL A 169 6.40 7.68 -1.88
C VAL A 169 6.67 7.24 -3.32
N GLU A 170 6.95 8.20 -4.20
CA GLU A 170 7.45 7.91 -5.55
C GLU A 170 8.95 7.63 -5.48
N VAL A 171 9.32 6.36 -5.58
CA VAL A 171 10.72 5.92 -5.48
C VAL A 171 11.49 6.29 -6.75
N ASN A 172 10.87 6.06 -7.91
CA ASN A 172 11.38 6.45 -9.23
C ASN A 172 10.22 6.51 -10.25
N ASP A 173 10.58 6.62 -11.54
CA ASP A 173 9.61 6.74 -12.64
C ASP A 173 8.67 5.53 -12.76
N ASN A 174 9.12 4.34 -12.34
CA ASN A 174 8.37 3.09 -12.51
C ASN A 174 7.92 2.46 -11.18
N LEU A 175 8.30 3.01 -10.02
CA LEU A 175 8.01 2.43 -8.71
C LEU A 175 7.45 3.46 -7.73
N VAL A 176 6.35 3.09 -7.10
CA VAL A 176 5.69 3.81 -6.01
C VAL A 176 5.47 2.85 -4.84
N ILE A 177 5.69 3.33 -3.64
CA ILE A 177 5.37 2.62 -2.41
C ILE A 177 4.25 3.39 -1.69
N ILE A 178 3.23 2.67 -1.25
CA ILE A 178 2.13 3.20 -0.45
C ILE A 178 2.20 2.56 0.93
N PHE A 179 2.45 3.37 1.95
CA PHE A 179 2.53 2.94 3.34
C PHE A 179 1.20 3.10 4.05
N ILE A 180 0.80 2.07 4.78
CA ILE A 180 -0.47 2.02 5.52
C ILE A 180 -0.17 1.55 6.94
N ASP A 181 -0.61 2.33 7.92
CA ASP A 181 -0.73 1.83 9.28
C ASP A 181 -1.99 0.96 9.38
N SER A 182 -1.77 -0.35 9.29
CA SER A 182 -2.86 -1.31 9.41
C SER A 182 -3.41 -1.44 10.83
N GLU A 183 -2.62 -1.17 11.88
CA GLU A 183 -3.13 -1.24 13.26
C GLU A 183 -4.06 -0.08 13.56
N TRP A 184 -3.81 1.10 12.99
CA TRP A 184 -4.75 2.22 13.01
C TRP A 184 -6.16 1.81 12.58
N TRP A 185 -6.28 0.95 11.55
CA TRP A 185 -7.60 0.46 11.12
C TRP A 185 -8.24 -0.49 12.15
N LEU A 186 -7.43 -1.35 12.77
CA LEU A 186 -7.90 -2.47 13.60
C LEU A 186 -8.15 -2.08 15.07
N MET A 187 -7.46 -1.05 15.55
CA MET A 187 -7.53 -0.60 16.94
C MET A 187 -8.89 0.02 17.28
N ASP A 188 -9.18 0.13 18.58
CA ASP A 188 -10.42 0.75 19.08
C ASP A 188 -10.18 2.25 19.28
N TRP A 189 -10.64 3.06 18.32
CA TRP A 189 -10.43 4.51 18.34
C TRP A 189 -11.02 5.19 19.57
N ASN A 190 -12.04 4.60 20.19
CA ASN A 190 -12.64 5.15 21.41
C ASN A 190 -11.67 5.18 22.60
N LYS A 191 -10.59 4.39 22.54
CA LYS A 191 -9.54 4.35 23.57
C LYS A 191 -8.42 5.36 23.32
N GLU A 192 -8.41 6.00 22.15
CA GLU A 192 -7.40 6.97 21.72
C GLU A 192 -8.10 8.24 21.25
N PRO A 193 -8.57 9.10 22.17
CA PRO A 193 -9.37 10.28 21.80
C PRO A 193 -8.60 11.30 20.96
N GLU A 194 -7.26 11.31 21.07
CA GLU A 194 -6.34 12.16 20.30
C GLU A 194 -5.97 11.55 18.94
N LEU A 195 -6.52 10.37 18.60
CA LEU A 195 -6.27 9.71 17.32
C LEU A 195 -6.75 10.60 16.16
N ASN A 196 -5.89 10.74 15.14
CA ASN A 196 -6.10 11.61 13.97
C ASN A 196 -5.99 13.12 14.23
N GLU A 197 -5.58 13.56 15.42
CA GLU A 197 -5.17 14.96 15.62
C GLU A 197 -3.98 15.27 14.71
N GLY A 198 -4.09 16.30 13.87
CA GLY A 198 -3.07 16.66 12.87
C GLY A 198 -3.15 15.88 11.55
N CYS A 199 -3.82 14.73 11.49
CA CYS A 199 -3.91 13.92 10.28
C CYS A 199 -4.95 14.45 9.28
N GLU A 200 -4.66 14.30 7.98
CA GLU A 200 -5.63 14.59 6.89
C GLU A 200 -6.80 13.60 6.93
N ILE A 201 -6.51 12.32 7.23
CA ILE A 201 -7.48 11.24 7.23
C ILE A 201 -8.01 11.03 8.65
N LYS A 202 -9.33 11.18 8.79
CA LYS A 202 -10.03 11.15 10.08
C LYS A 202 -11.15 10.10 10.14
N SER A 203 -11.29 9.28 9.10
CA SER A 203 -12.27 8.19 9.06
C SER A 203 -11.78 7.06 8.15
N LYS A 204 -12.32 5.86 8.35
CA LYS A 204 -12.03 4.67 7.53
C LYS A 204 -12.50 4.84 6.08
N GLU A 205 -13.60 5.55 5.87
CA GLU A 205 -14.14 5.87 4.54
C GLU A 205 -13.23 6.86 3.80
N ASN A 206 -12.73 7.88 4.50
CA ASN A 206 -11.74 8.82 3.94
C ASN A 206 -10.47 8.07 3.56
N PHE A 207 -9.98 7.18 4.44
CA PHE A 207 -8.83 6.32 4.13
C PHE A 207 -9.04 5.54 2.82
N LEU A 208 -10.16 4.83 2.68
CA LEU A 208 -10.43 4.04 1.46
C LEU A 208 -10.52 4.92 0.22
N TYR A 209 -11.11 6.11 0.34
CA TYR A 209 -11.18 7.08 -0.74
C TYR A 209 -9.78 7.52 -1.21
N PHE A 210 -8.91 7.94 -0.29
CA PHE A 210 -7.57 8.39 -0.62
C PHE A 210 -6.68 7.24 -1.10
N PHE A 211 -6.88 6.03 -0.58
CA PHE A 211 -6.22 4.82 -1.07
C PHE A 211 -6.61 4.55 -2.52
N GLU A 212 -7.90 4.55 -2.85
CA GLU A 212 -8.35 4.35 -4.23
C GLU A 212 -7.79 5.43 -5.18
N GLU A 213 -7.78 6.70 -4.75
CA GLU A 213 -7.24 7.80 -5.57
C GLU A 213 -5.72 7.66 -5.78
N ALA A 214 -4.96 7.23 -4.77
CA ALA A 214 -3.54 6.93 -4.91
C ALA A 214 -3.30 5.79 -5.91
N MET A 215 -4.03 4.67 -5.77
CA MET A 215 -3.96 3.53 -6.67
C MET A 215 -4.27 3.91 -8.12
N LYS A 216 -5.34 4.69 -8.33
CA LYS A 216 -5.76 5.18 -9.65
C LYS A 216 -4.74 6.14 -10.27
N LYS A 217 -4.14 7.01 -9.47
CA LYS A 217 -3.14 7.99 -9.92
C LYS A 217 -1.86 7.31 -10.42
N TYR A 218 -1.44 6.24 -9.75
CA TYR A 218 -0.17 5.56 -10.01
C TYR A 218 -0.29 4.22 -10.73
N ARG A 219 -1.48 3.85 -11.22
CA ARG A 219 -1.79 2.54 -11.84
C ARG A 219 -0.90 2.11 -13.02
N ASN A 220 -0.18 3.05 -13.64
CA ASN A 220 0.75 2.78 -14.75
C ASN A 220 2.19 2.51 -14.27
N LYS A 221 2.46 2.64 -12.97
CA LYS A 221 3.72 2.29 -12.31
C LYS A 221 3.56 0.96 -11.57
N ASN A 222 4.67 0.41 -11.10
CA ASN A 222 4.63 -0.59 -10.04
C ASN A 222 4.21 0.08 -8.74
N ILE A 223 3.19 -0.47 -8.09
CA ILE A 223 2.78 -0.04 -6.75
C ILE A 223 3.04 -1.20 -5.79
N VAL A 224 3.85 -0.92 -4.77
CA VAL A 224 4.01 -1.77 -3.59
C VAL A 224 3.19 -1.15 -2.46
N ILE A 225 2.32 -1.93 -1.84
CA ILE A 225 1.53 -1.53 -0.68
C ILE A 225 2.17 -2.18 0.55
N ALA A 226 2.77 -1.37 1.42
CA ALA A 226 3.46 -1.82 2.61
C ALA A 226 2.60 -1.60 3.86
N MET A 227 2.37 -2.66 4.64
CA MET A 227 1.59 -2.62 5.88
C MET A 227 1.99 -3.73 6.83
N HIS A 228 1.73 -3.60 8.12
CA HIS A 228 2.10 -4.64 9.07
C HIS A 228 1.26 -5.91 8.92
N HIS A 229 -0.08 -5.80 8.89
CA HIS A 229 -0.97 -6.96 8.89
C HIS A 229 -1.17 -7.56 7.48
N PRO A 230 -0.99 -8.88 7.30
CA PRO A 230 -1.24 -9.55 6.02
C PRO A 230 -2.74 -9.68 5.73
N LEU A 231 -3.12 -9.55 4.46
CA LEU A 231 -4.49 -9.82 4.00
C LEU A 231 -4.78 -11.33 3.83
N TYR A 232 -3.73 -12.12 3.67
CA TYR A 232 -3.75 -13.57 3.52
C TYR A 232 -2.64 -14.17 4.36
N SER A 233 -2.89 -15.29 5.04
CA SER A 233 -1.86 -16.04 5.75
C SER A 233 -2.26 -17.51 5.85
N ASN A 234 -1.28 -18.39 5.76
CA ASN A 234 -1.38 -19.80 6.14
C ASN A 234 -0.64 -20.09 7.45
N GLY A 235 -0.34 -19.10 8.29
CA GLY A 235 0.17 -19.29 9.65
C GLY A 235 -0.93 -19.20 10.72
N PRO A 236 -0.55 -19.17 12.02
CA PRO A 236 -1.48 -19.06 13.13
C PRO A 236 -2.47 -17.90 13.05
N HIS A 237 -2.07 -16.72 12.56
CA HIS A 237 -2.98 -15.57 12.42
C HIS A 237 -3.97 -15.74 11.26
N GLY A 238 -3.63 -16.63 10.31
CA GLY A 238 -4.54 -17.14 9.29
C GLY A 238 -5.34 -18.39 9.70
N GLY A 239 -5.31 -18.78 10.98
CA GLY A 239 -6.06 -19.92 11.49
C GLY A 239 -5.46 -21.29 11.16
N ARG A 240 -4.17 -21.36 10.86
CA ARG A 240 -3.47 -22.63 10.58
C ARG A 240 -2.54 -23.02 11.72
N PHE A 241 -2.70 -24.24 12.22
CA PHE A 241 -2.00 -24.73 13.41
C PHE A 241 -1.36 -26.10 13.16
N THR A 242 -0.32 -26.40 13.91
CA THR A 242 0.33 -27.72 13.95
C THR A 242 -0.51 -28.70 14.77
N PHE A 243 -0.31 -30.00 14.54
CA PHE A 243 -0.92 -31.05 15.35
C PHE A 243 -0.59 -30.88 16.85
N SER A 244 0.64 -30.48 17.15
CA SER A 244 1.08 -30.21 18.52
C SER A 244 0.25 -29.09 19.17
N GLN A 245 -0.11 -28.04 18.45
CA GLN A 245 -0.93 -26.94 18.98
C GLN A 245 -2.39 -27.33 19.25
N HIS A 246 -2.92 -28.36 18.58
CA HIS A 246 -4.22 -28.93 18.92
C HIS A 246 -4.21 -29.74 20.22
N ILE A 247 -3.05 -30.31 20.58
CA ILE A 247 -2.86 -31.07 21.82
C ILE A 247 -2.40 -30.16 22.96
N PHE A 248 -1.52 -29.20 22.69
CA PHE A 248 -0.86 -28.34 23.66
C PHE A 248 -1.15 -26.85 23.35
N PRO A 249 -2.42 -26.40 23.47
CA PRO A 249 -2.81 -25.06 23.02
C PRO A 249 -2.10 -23.91 23.78
N LEU A 250 -1.68 -24.14 25.02
CA LEU A 250 -0.96 -23.14 25.82
C LEU A 250 0.42 -22.80 25.25
N THR A 251 0.99 -23.67 24.40
CA THR A 251 2.25 -23.39 23.67
C THR A 251 2.12 -22.20 22.71
N GLN A 252 0.89 -21.86 22.29
CA GLN A 252 0.61 -20.69 21.46
C GLN A 252 0.77 -19.37 22.21
N VAL A 253 0.58 -19.39 23.54
CA VAL A 253 0.74 -18.21 24.41
C VAL A 253 2.14 -18.17 25.01
N ASN A 254 2.62 -19.32 25.49
CA ASN A 254 3.95 -19.49 26.03
C ASN A 254 4.54 -20.81 25.54
N PRO A 255 5.60 -20.78 24.70
CA PRO A 255 6.22 -21.98 24.13
C PRO A 255 6.67 -23.03 25.16
N LYS A 256 6.81 -22.68 26.44
CA LYS A 256 7.22 -23.61 27.52
C LYS A 256 6.06 -24.40 28.13
N LEU A 257 4.80 -24.03 27.88
CA LEU A 257 3.63 -24.64 28.52
C LEU A 257 3.11 -25.87 27.75
N TYR A 258 3.85 -26.97 27.82
CA TYR A 258 3.48 -28.26 27.24
C TYR A 258 2.48 -29.04 28.11
N ILE A 259 1.30 -28.48 28.32
CA ILE A 259 0.21 -29.15 29.06
C ILE A 259 -0.79 -29.75 28.05
N PRO A 260 -0.97 -31.08 28.01
CA PRO A 260 -1.85 -31.72 27.04
C PRO A 260 -3.31 -31.47 27.40
N LEU A 261 -4.00 -30.73 26.52
CA LEU A 261 -5.42 -30.39 26.61
C LEU A 261 -6.12 -30.74 25.28
N PRO A 262 -6.13 -32.01 24.85
CA PRO A 262 -6.80 -32.41 23.61
C PRO A 262 -8.29 -32.08 23.68
N GLY A 263 -8.90 -31.78 22.52
CA GLY A 263 -10.27 -31.29 22.46
C GLY A 263 -10.38 -29.79 22.77
N ILE A 264 -9.91 -29.34 23.94
CA ILE A 264 -9.83 -27.90 24.28
C ILE A 264 -8.92 -27.18 23.29
N GLY A 265 -7.76 -27.76 22.95
CA GLY A 265 -6.86 -27.15 21.98
C GLY A 265 -7.43 -27.07 20.57
N THR A 266 -8.26 -28.05 20.17
CA THR A 266 -9.01 -27.98 18.91
C THR A 266 -10.08 -26.89 18.95
N ILE A 267 -10.82 -26.76 20.06
CA ILE A 267 -11.80 -25.67 20.23
C ILE A 267 -11.10 -24.31 20.20
N PHE A 268 -9.98 -24.15 20.90
CA PHE A 268 -9.20 -22.91 20.92
C PHE A 268 -8.70 -22.53 19.52
N SER A 269 -8.13 -23.49 18.79
CA SER A 269 -7.66 -23.29 17.42
C SER A 269 -8.82 -22.96 16.47
N PHE A 270 -9.97 -23.61 16.63
CA PHE A 270 -11.18 -23.31 15.88
C PHE A 270 -11.71 -21.90 16.16
N LEU A 271 -11.73 -21.47 17.43
CA LEU A 271 -12.15 -20.11 17.81
C LEU A 271 -11.21 -19.05 17.22
N ARG A 272 -9.89 -19.25 17.26
CA ARG A 272 -8.96 -18.33 16.57
C ARG A 272 -9.14 -18.31 15.06
N MET A 273 -9.44 -19.46 14.45
CA MET A 273 -9.69 -19.57 13.01
C MET A 273 -11.01 -18.90 12.57
N THR A 274 -12.02 -18.78 13.43
CA THR A 274 -13.38 -18.35 13.05
C THR A 274 -13.81 -17.01 13.63
N VAL A 275 -13.44 -16.72 14.88
CA VAL A 275 -13.72 -15.45 15.56
C VAL A 275 -12.46 -14.59 15.53
N GLY A 276 -11.33 -15.18 15.91
CA GLY A 276 -10.05 -14.48 15.98
C GLY A 276 -10.03 -13.35 17.01
N SER A 277 -8.84 -12.84 17.28
CA SER A 277 -8.62 -11.51 17.84
C SER A 277 -8.62 -10.48 16.72
N ARG A 278 -8.61 -9.17 17.06
CA ARG A 278 -8.44 -8.08 16.06
C ARG A 278 -7.21 -8.25 15.16
N GLN A 279 -6.27 -9.07 15.60
CA GLN A 279 -4.97 -9.37 15.00
C GLN A 279 -5.00 -10.65 14.13
N ASP A 280 -6.17 -11.29 13.98
CA ASP A 280 -6.34 -12.50 13.19
C ASP A 280 -7.18 -12.21 11.94
N ILE A 281 -6.89 -12.87 10.83
CA ILE A 281 -7.55 -12.67 9.51
C ILE A 281 -9.07 -12.88 9.57
N ALA A 282 -9.54 -13.72 10.49
CA ALA A 282 -10.96 -13.99 10.68
C ALA A 282 -11.75 -12.80 11.23
N HIS A 283 -11.08 -11.79 11.80
CA HIS A 283 -11.76 -10.70 12.48
C HIS A 283 -12.48 -9.75 11.51
N PRO A 284 -13.70 -9.26 11.85
CA PRO A 284 -14.47 -8.39 10.97
C PRO A 284 -13.73 -7.13 10.50
N GLU A 285 -12.98 -6.46 11.38
CA GLU A 285 -12.25 -5.23 11.01
C GLU A 285 -11.16 -5.47 9.96
N LEU A 286 -10.40 -6.56 10.08
CA LEU A 286 -9.37 -6.92 9.10
C LEU A 286 -10.02 -7.41 7.79
N HIS A 287 -11.17 -8.07 7.87
CA HIS A 287 -11.96 -8.45 6.70
C HIS A 287 -12.51 -7.24 5.94
N GLU A 288 -12.98 -6.21 6.66
CA GLU A 288 -13.41 -4.93 6.07
C GLU A 288 -12.24 -4.21 5.39
N LEU A 289 -11.09 -4.11 6.05
CA LEU A 289 -9.87 -3.54 5.47
C LEU A 289 -9.50 -4.28 4.18
N ARG A 290 -9.38 -5.61 4.26
CA ARG A 290 -9.05 -6.46 3.12
C ARG A 290 -10.01 -6.22 1.96
N LYS A 291 -11.32 -6.24 2.20
CA LYS A 291 -12.32 -6.01 1.14
C LYS A 291 -12.13 -4.65 0.47
N GLY A 292 -11.92 -3.58 1.25
CA GLY A 292 -11.74 -2.23 0.72
C GLY A 292 -10.48 -2.10 -0.13
N LEU A 293 -9.36 -2.65 0.35
CA LEU A 293 -8.08 -2.65 -0.37
C LEU A 293 -8.14 -3.51 -1.64
N GLU A 294 -8.68 -4.73 -1.55
CA GLU A 294 -8.79 -5.64 -2.70
C GLU A 294 -9.76 -5.10 -3.75
N ALA A 295 -10.86 -4.46 -3.36
CA ALA A 295 -11.79 -3.83 -4.29
C ALA A 295 -11.10 -2.72 -5.11
N SER A 296 -10.31 -1.89 -4.43
CA SER A 296 -9.52 -0.82 -5.07
C SER A 296 -8.41 -1.39 -5.96
N ALA A 297 -7.71 -2.44 -5.51
CA ALA A 297 -6.66 -3.11 -6.29
C ALA A 297 -7.23 -3.74 -7.57
N LYS A 298 -8.29 -4.55 -7.46
CA LYS A 298 -8.94 -5.22 -8.60
C LYS A 298 -9.44 -4.24 -9.66
N LYS A 299 -9.89 -3.05 -9.24
CA LYS A 299 -10.37 -2.00 -10.15
C LYS A 299 -9.25 -1.31 -10.92
N ASN A 300 -8.04 -1.23 -10.34
CA ASN A 300 -6.99 -0.33 -10.83
C ASN A 300 -5.78 -1.04 -11.44
N GLY A 301 -5.58 -2.35 -11.28
CA GLY A 301 -4.46 -3.05 -11.92
C GLY A 301 -3.91 -4.25 -11.14
N GLN A 302 -2.61 -4.49 -11.29
CA GLN A 302 -1.86 -5.57 -10.63
C GLN A 302 -0.80 -4.97 -9.70
N PHE A 303 -0.88 -5.32 -8.43
CA PHE A 303 -0.13 -4.69 -7.35
C PHE A 303 0.49 -5.71 -6.41
N ILE A 304 1.45 -5.25 -5.61
CA ILE A 304 2.22 -6.09 -4.70
C ILE A 304 1.94 -5.61 -3.27
N PHE A 305 1.33 -6.46 -2.45
CA PHE A 305 1.14 -6.23 -1.03
C PHE A 305 2.29 -6.89 -0.25
N VAL A 306 2.95 -6.15 0.64
CA VAL A 306 4.04 -6.64 1.48
C VAL A 306 3.71 -6.42 2.95
N SER A 307 3.97 -7.43 3.78
CA SER A 307 3.61 -7.38 5.21
C SER A 307 4.50 -8.19 6.14
N GLY A 308 4.39 -7.93 7.45
CA GLY A 308 4.99 -8.69 8.55
C GLY A 308 3.94 -9.51 9.32
N HIS A 309 3.92 -9.35 10.65
CA HIS A 309 2.96 -9.83 11.65
C HIS A 309 2.88 -11.34 11.84
N GLU A 310 2.79 -12.06 10.73
CA GLU A 310 2.91 -13.50 10.76
C GLU A 310 4.39 -13.87 10.82
N HIS A 311 4.78 -14.61 11.86
CA HIS A 311 6.19 -14.95 12.13
C HIS A 311 6.77 -16.00 11.18
N ASN A 312 6.58 -15.87 9.86
CA ASN A 312 7.10 -16.78 8.84
C ASN A 312 7.23 -16.05 7.49
N LEU A 313 7.72 -16.77 6.48
CA LEU A 313 7.85 -16.27 5.11
C LEU A 313 6.78 -16.88 4.23
N GLN A 314 6.05 -16.07 3.46
CA GLN A 314 5.02 -16.56 2.54
C GLN A 314 4.93 -15.74 1.25
N LEU A 315 4.51 -16.39 0.17
CA LEU A 315 4.14 -15.75 -1.10
C LEU A 315 2.81 -16.32 -1.59
N PHE A 316 1.89 -15.43 -1.97
CA PHE A 316 0.62 -15.75 -2.58
C PHE A 316 0.45 -15.00 -3.90
N GLU A 317 -0.17 -15.65 -4.87
CA GLU A 317 -0.61 -15.03 -6.13
C GLU A 317 -2.11 -15.27 -6.27
N LYS A 318 -2.90 -14.20 -6.17
CA LYS A 318 -4.37 -14.31 -6.15
C LYS A 318 -5.05 -13.12 -6.79
N ASP A 319 -6.02 -13.40 -7.65
CA ASP A 319 -6.79 -12.38 -8.38
C ASP A 319 -5.89 -11.34 -9.10
N SER A 320 -4.78 -11.82 -9.69
CA SER A 320 -3.73 -11.01 -10.33
C SER A 320 -2.97 -10.06 -9.39
N GLN A 321 -3.08 -10.22 -8.08
CA GLN A 321 -2.31 -9.52 -7.07
C GLN A 321 -1.27 -10.45 -6.45
N VAL A 322 -0.21 -9.86 -5.92
CA VAL A 322 0.85 -10.56 -5.17
C VAL A 322 0.74 -10.18 -3.70
N TYR A 323 0.80 -11.16 -2.80
CA TYR A 323 0.87 -10.93 -1.36
C TYR A 323 2.12 -11.63 -0.80
N LEU A 324 3.02 -10.85 -0.23
CA LEU A 324 4.29 -11.32 0.28
C LEU A 324 4.38 -11.03 1.78
N ILE A 325 4.65 -12.06 2.57
CA ILE A 325 4.85 -11.96 4.02
C ILE A 325 6.32 -12.19 4.33
N SER A 326 6.94 -11.24 5.03
CA SER A 326 8.32 -11.29 5.49
C SER A 326 8.41 -10.99 7.00
N GLY A 327 7.57 -11.63 7.81
CA GLY A 327 7.40 -11.30 9.25
C GLY A 327 8.28 -12.12 10.20
N SER A 328 9.37 -12.74 9.74
CA SER A 328 10.19 -13.63 10.57
C SER A 328 11.57 -13.08 10.92
N GLY A 329 11.68 -11.76 11.14
CA GLY A 329 12.94 -11.10 11.47
C GLY A 329 13.55 -11.55 12.80
N SER A 330 12.73 -11.94 13.78
CA SER A 330 13.24 -12.36 15.10
C SER A 330 12.44 -13.49 15.78
N LYS A 331 11.32 -13.91 15.19
CA LYS A 331 10.42 -14.96 15.71
C LYS A 331 10.02 -15.92 14.60
N ILE A 332 9.54 -17.11 14.97
CA ILE A 332 9.06 -18.12 14.02
C ILE A 332 7.69 -18.68 14.43
N SER A 333 6.84 -18.95 13.45
CA SER A 333 5.57 -19.66 13.56
C SER A 333 5.46 -20.71 12.44
N PRO A 334 4.67 -21.78 12.61
CA PRO A 334 4.45 -22.74 11.54
C PRO A 334 3.59 -22.12 10.43
N ALA A 335 3.72 -22.63 9.20
CA ALA A 335 2.87 -22.25 8.07
C ALA A 335 2.37 -23.50 7.32
N GLY A 336 1.15 -23.44 6.82
CA GLY A 336 0.50 -24.50 6.04
C GLY A 336 0.62 -24.30 4.53
N ARG A 337 0.10 -25.27 3.78
CA ARG A 337 -0.06 -25.22 2.31
C ARG A 337 -1.51 -24.86 1.92
N GLY A 338 -1.71 -24.55 0.63
CA GLY A 338 -3.01 -24.24 0.03
C GLY A 338 -3.35 -22.75 0.07
N ASN A 339 -4.61 -22.37 -0.16
CA ASN A 339 -5.05 -20.97 -0.22
C ASN A 339 -4.21 -20.11 -1.19
N ASP A 340 -3.87 -20.68 -2.35
CA ASP A 340 -3.06 -20.04 -3.41
C ASP A 340 -1.64 -19.60 -2.97
N ALA A 341 -1.12 -20.20 -1.89
CA ALA A 341 0.26 -19.99 -1.48
C ALA A 341 1.23 -20.68 -2.43
N VAL A 342 2.11 -19.89 -3.03
CA VAL A 342 3.24 -20.32 -3.85
C VAL A 342 4.39 -20.83 -2.97
N LEU A 343 4.63 -20.15 -1.86
CA LEU A 343 5.69 -20.45 -0.89
C LEU A 343 5.13 -20.28 0.53
N THR A 344 5.43 -21.20 1.44
CA THR A 344 5.37 -20.94 2.88
C THR A 344 6.57 -21.55 3.61
N TYR A 345 7.14 -20.83 4.58
CA TYR A 345 8.27 -21.31 5.36
C TYR A 345 8.31 -20.73 6.78
N GLY A 346 8.11 -21.58 7.78
CA GLY A 346 8.24 -21.24 9.19
C GLY A 346 9.71 -21.17 9.65
N HIS A 347 10.47 -20.21 9.14
CA HIS A 347 11.88 -20.00 9.47
C HIS A 347 12.20 -18.50 9.57
N VAL A 348 13.23 -18.14 10.33
CA VAL A 348 13.74 -16.77 10.36
C VAL A 348 14.28 -16.37 8.99
N GLY A 349 14.09 -15.11 8.60
CA GLY A 349 14.59 -14.63 7.32
C GLY A 349 13.93 -13.33 6.90
N HIS A 350 14.15 -12.99 5.65
CA HIS A 350 13.62 -11.77 5.04
C HIS A 350 13.45 -11.96 3.53
N SER A 351 12.83 -10.98 2.90
CA SER A 351 12.48 -11.04 1.48
C SER A 351 13.05 -9.84 0.74
N VAL A 352 13.28 -9.99 -0.56
CA VAL A 352 13.81 -8.96 -1.44
C VAL A 352 12.98 -8.93 -2.72
N ILE A 353 12.62 -7.74 -3.20
CA ILE A 353 11.99 -7.54 -4.51
C ILE A 353 12.94 -6.74 -5.40
N LYS A 354 13.28 -7.29 -6.57
CA LYS A 354 14.10 -6.63 -7.59
C LYS A 354 13.22 -6.14 -8.71
N PHE A 355 13.28 -4.84 -9.00
CA PHE A 355 12.58 -4.20 -10.10
C PHE A 355 13.54 -3.97 -11.26
N PHE A 356 13.07 -4.25 -12.48
CA PHE A 356 13.85 -4.12 -13.70
C PHE A 356 13.42 -2.88 -14.50
N ASP A 357 14.22 -2.50 -15.49
CA ASP A 357 14.00 -1.36 -16.38
C ASP A 357 12.73 -1.48 -17.24
N ASP A 358 12.35 -2.69 -17.63
CA ASP A 358 11.06 -3.00 -18.28
C ASP A 358 9.86 -2.93 -17.32
N GLY A 359 10.10 -2.66 -16.03
CA GLY A 359 9.10 -2.61 -14.98
C GLY A 359 8.68 -3.98 -14.45
N SER A 360 9.29 -5.08 -14.88
CA SER A 360 9.07 -6.39 -14.29
C SER A 360 9.67 -6.51 -12.90
N ALA A 361 9.14 -7.42 -12.09
CA ALA A 361 9.56 -7.59 -10.69
C ALA A 361 9.75 -9.06 -10.32
N TRP A 362 10.78 -9.32 -9.52
CA TRP A 362 11.15 -10.63 -9.02
C TRP A 362 11.26 -10.61 -7.49
N ALA A 363 10.61 -11.56 -6.82
CA ALA A 363 10.76 -11.76 -5.39
C ALA A 363 11.81 -12.83 -5.09
N GLU A 364 12.58 -12.61 -4.04
CA GLU A 364 13.57 -13.53 -3.47
C GLU A 364 13.33 -13.68 -1.96
N PHE A 365 13.52 -14.88 -1.43
CA PHE A 365 13.43 -15.17 0.00
C PHE A 365 14.77 -15.69 0.51
N TRP A 366 15.24 -15.09 1.59
CA TRP A 366 16.58 -15.28 2.12
C TRP A 366 16.51 -15.73 3.58
N VAL A 367 17.34 -16.69 3.95
CA VAL A 367 17.45 -17.15 5.34
C VAL A 367 18.87 -17.02 5.86
N PRO A 368 19.07 -16.54 7.11
CA PRO A 368 20.37 -16.47 7.73
C PRO A 368 20.88 -17.88 8.06
N GLU A 369 22.20 -18.02 8.07
CA GLU A 369 22.90 -19.19 8.58
C GLU A 369 23.60 -18.85 9.90
N GLY A 370 23.56 -19.77 10.86
CA GLY A 370 24.19 -19.59 12.16
C GLY A 370 23.71 -18.33 12.89
N ASP A 371 24.63 -17.38 13.08
CA ASP A 371 24.39 -16.12 13.78
C ASP A 371 23.95 -14.97 12.86
N GLY A 372 23.80 -15.22 11.55
CA GLY A 372 23.40 -14.23 10.56
C GLY A 372 24.55 -13.49 9.89
N THR A 373 25.80 -13.94 10.05
CA THR A 373 26.94 -13.41 9.27
C THR A 373 26.93 -13.86 7.81
N THR A 374 26.27 -14.97 7.51
CA THR A 374 26.00 -15.45 6.15
C THR A 374 24.54 -15.88 6.03
N GLY A 375 24.13 -16.21 4.82
CA GLY A 375 22.83 -16.78 4.56
C GLY A 375 22.69 -17.24 3.13
N ARG A 376 21.52 -17.76 2.78
CA ARG A 376 21.27 -18.37 1.47
C ARG A 376 19.90 -17.99 0.92
N LEU A 377 19.84 -17.91 -0.41
CA LEU A 377 18.61 -17.81 -1.17
C LEU A 377 17.90 -19.17 -1.14
N ILE A 378 16.61 -19.18 -0.83
CA ILE A 378 15.81 -20.41 -0.79
C ILE A 378 14.72 -20.46 -1.84
N PHE A 379 14.34 -19.31 -2.39
CA PHE A 379 13.28 -19.20 -3.38
C PHE A 379 13.42 -17.91 -4.16
N ARG A 380 13.20 -17.98 -5.47
CA ARG A 380 13.11 -16.82 -6.36
C ARG A 380 12.00 -17.04 -7.38
N LYS A 381 11.19 -16.01 -7.64
CA LYS A 381 10.13 -16.07 -8.65
C LYS A 381 9.82 -14.70 -9.25
N LYS A 382 9.51 -14.69 -10.55
CA LYS A 382 8.94 -13.51 -11.22
C LYS A 382 7.52 -13.31 -10.72
N ILE A 383 7.30 -12.21 -10.02
CA ILE A 383 6.00 -11.88 -9.42
C ILE A 383 5.20 -10.87 -10.26
N LYS A 384 5.87 -10.17 -11.19
CA LYS A 384 5.20 -9.23 -12.11
C LYS A 384 5.88 -9.20 -13.47
N GLY A 385 5.06 -9.14 -14.53
CA GLY A 385 5.50 -8.93 -15.92
C GLY A 385 5.96 -7.48 -16.17
N PRO A 386 6.50 -7.19 -17.37
CA PRO A 386 6.84 -5.84 -17.77
C PRO A 386 5.63 -4.89 -17.65
N LEU A 387 5.89 -3.62 -17.37
CA LEU A 387 4.83 -2.61 -17.43
C LEU A 387 4.36 -2.47 -18.89
N PRO A 388 3.06 -2.23 -19.13
CA PRO A 388 2.56 -2.05 -20.50
C PRO A 388 3.28 -0.90 -21.20
N ALA A 389 3.85 -1.17 -22.37
CA ALA A 389 4.39 -0.12 -23.21
C ALA A 389 3.25 0.84 -23.60
N LEU A 390 3.46 2.15 -23.40
CA LEU A 390 2.55 3.16 -23.94
C LEU A 390 2.74 3.18 -25.46
N THR A 391 1.93 2.42 -26.19
CA THR A 391 1.80 2.60 -27.64
C THR A 391 1.04 3.88 -27.89
N ALA A 392 1.77 4.99 -28.03
CA ALA A 392 1.22 6.20 -28.63
C ALA A 392 1.11 5.96 -30.14
N ASP A 393 -0.10 6.05 -30.68
CA ASP A 393 -0.31 6.27 -32.10
C ASP A 393 -0.55 7.78 -32.26
N PRO A 394 0.52 8.59 -32.36
CA PRO A 394 0.36 10.04 -32.45
C PRO A 394 -0.41 10.36 -33.73
N PRO A 395 -1.41 11.26 -33.67
CA PRO A 395 -2.07 11.76 -34.87
C PRO A 395 -1.02 12.27 -35.86
N GLN A 396 -1.13 11.88 -37.14
CA GLN A 396 -0.19 12.34 -38.17
C GLN A 396 -0.35 13.84 -38.51
N SER A 397 -1.49 14.43 -38.15
CA SER A 397 -1.78 15.85 -38.34
C SER A 397 -2.65 16.36 -37.20
N PHE A 398 -2.53 17.66 -36.94
CA PHE A 398 -3.38 18.38 -36.00
C PHE A 398 -3.99 19.57 -36.74
N PRO A 399 -5.05 19.37 -37.55
CA PRO A 399 -5.56 20.40 -38.45
C PRO A 399 -5.90 21.72 -37.77
N GLU A 400 -6.39 21.67 -36.53
CA GLU A 400 -6.72 22.86 -35.75
C GLU A 400 -5.47 23.60 -35.27
N TYR A 401 -4.44 22.89 -34.82
CA TYR A 401 -3.14 23.47 -34.48
C TYR A 401 -2.47 24.09 -35.72
N GLU A 402 -2.51 23.37 -36.84
CA GLU A 402 -1.95 23.76 -38.14
C GLU A 402 -2.70 24.91 -38.81
N SER A 403 -3.94 25.20 -38.39
CA SER A 403 -4.78 26.24 -38.99
C SER A 403 -4.32 27.67 -38.72
N ASN A 404 -3.32 27.88 -37.85
CA ASN A 404 -2.83 29.19 -37.40
C ASN A 404 -3.91 30.12 -36.79
N GLN A 405 -5.09 29.60 -36.44
CA GLN A 405 -6.11 30.37 -35.75
C GLN A 405 -5.68 30.69 -34.32
N SER A 406 -5.95 31.91 -33.86
CA SER A 406 -5.64 32.36 -32.50
C SER A 406 -6.73 32.03 -31.48
N ALA A 407 -7.92 31.62 -31.93
CA ALA A 407 -9.06 31.28 -31.07
C ALA A 407 -10.02 30.33 -31.78
N PHE A 408 -10.77 29.56 -30.98
CA PHE A 408 -11.72 28.56 -31.46
C PHE A 408 -13.07 28.67 -30.74
N ALA A 409 -14.15 28.59 -31.50
CA ALA A 409 -15.50 28.49 -30.97
C ALA A 409 -15.87 27.03 -30.69
N ARG A 410 -16.31 26.72 -29.46
CA ARG A 410 -16.66 25.35 -29.02
C ARG A 410 -17.91 25.34 -28.16
N ARG A 411 -18.57 24.18 -28.15
CA ARG A 411 -19.64 23.83 -27.20
C ARG A 411 -19.11 22.73 -26.28
N LEU A 412 -19.48 22.77 -25.01
CA LEU A 412 -19.04 21.76 -24.05
C LEU A 412 -19.86 20.48 -24.18
N ASP A 413 -21.16 20.58 -24.48
CA ASP A 413 -22.03 19.41 -24.69
C ASP A 413 -22.39 19.25 -26.18
N PRO A 414 -21.88 18.21 -26.85
CA PRO A 414 -22.26 17.91 -28.23
C PRO A 414 -23.61 17.16 -28.34
N SER A 415 -24.26 16.82 -27.22
CA SER A 415 -25.45 15.96 -27.20
C SER A 415 -26.71 16.65 -27.74
N PRO A 416 -27.65 15.89 -28.34
CA PRO A 416 -28.93 16.42 -28.79
C PRO A 416 -29.79 16.93 -27.62
N ARG A 417 -30.65 17.92 -27.91
CA ARG A 417 -31.55 18.53 -26.92
C ARG A 417 -32.46 17.49 -26.26
N LYS A 418 -32.45 17.43 -24.94
CA LYS A 418 -33.38 16.60 -24.16
C LYS A 418 -34.80 17.16 -24.24
N GLY A 419 -35.78 16.27 -24.46
CA GLY A 419 -37.19 16.61 -24.60
C GLY A 419 -37.86 17.04 -23.30
N ARG A 420 -39.08 17.60 -23.39
CA ARG A 420 -39.81 18.19 -22.23
C ARG A 420 -40.03 17.18 -21.09
N LEU A 421 -40.39 15.94 -21.40
CA LEU A 421 -40.61 14.90 -20.37
C LEU A 421 -39.35 14.61 -19.56
N HIS A 422 -38.18 14.56 -20.21
CA HIS A 422 -36.90 14.35 -19.54
C HIS A 422 -36.61 15.49 -18.55
N ARG A 423 -36.89 16.74 -18.93
CA ARG A 423 -36.64 17.90 -18.06
C ARG A 423 -37.61 17.97 -16.88
N ILE A 424 -38.82 17.45 -17.02
CA ILE A 424 -39.77 17.32 -15.91
C ILE A 424 -39.25 16.30 -14.88
N ILE A 425 -38.73 15.16 -15.34
CA ILE A 425 -38.25 14.09 -14.45
C ILE A 425 -36.90 14.43 -13.81
N TRP A 426 -35.97 14.99 -14.60
CA TRP A 426 -34.57 15.19 -14.20
C TRP A 426 -34.17 16.65 -14.03
N GLY A 427 -35.13 17.58 -14.01
CA GLY A 427 -34.89 19.03 -13.88
C GLY A 427 -34.40 19.72 -15.15
N GLU A 428 -34.41 21.06 -15.15
CA GLU A 428 -33.99 21.89 -16.30
C GLU A 428 -32.46 22.04 -16.41
N HIS A 429 -31.77 22.10 -15.27
CA HIS A 429 -30.31 22.23 -15.13
C HIS A 429 -29.69 23.38 -15.96
N TYR A 430 -28.37 23.42 -16.12
CA TYR A 430 -27.65 24.44 -16.91
C TYR A 430 -27.40 24.03 -18.36
N ARG A 431 -28.26 23.18 -18.93
CA ARG A 431 -28.02 22.57 -20.25
C ARG A 431 -27.88 23.58 -21.39
N GLU A 432 -28.57 24.72 -21.31
CA GLU A 432 -28.38 25.80 -22.28
C GLU A 432 -26.99 26.44 -22.18
N ALA A 433 -26.42 26.57 -20.97
CA ALA A 433 -25.05 27.08 -20.79
C ALA A 433 -23.99 26.11 -21.35
N TYR A 434 -24.20 24.79 -21.24
CA TYR A 434 -23.31 23.80 -21.86
C TYR A 434 -23.40 23.78 -23.40
N ARG A 435 -24.55 24.17 -23.96
CA ARG A 435 -24.78 24.28 -25.40
C ARG A 435 -24.39 25.63 -25.99
N ALA A 436 -24.20 26.65 -25.17
CA ALA A 436 -23.74 27.95 -25.62
C ALA A 436 -22.38 27.79 -26.29
N GLU A 437 -22.25 28.38 -27.48
CA GLU A 437 -21.01 28.42 -28.20
C GLU A 437 -20.12 29.51 -27.60
N VAL A 438 -18.93 29.12 -27.15
CA VAL A 438 -17.98 30.00 -26.48
C VAL A 438 -16.67 29.99 -27.26
N THR A 439 -16.16 31.19 -27.54
CA THR A 439 -14.86 31.37 -28.18
C THR A 439 -13.77 31.43 -27.12
N ALA A 440 -12.74 30.59 -27.26
CA ALA A 440 -11.60 30.55 -26.36
C ALA A 440 -10.29 30.74 -27.14
N PRO A 441 -9.32 31.51 -26.62
CA PRO A 441 -8.00 31.66 -27.24
C PRO A 441 -7.25 30.32 -27.27
N LYS A 442 -6.45 30.12 -28.32
CA LYS A 442 -5.53 28.98 -28.43
C LYS A 442 -4.48 29.04 -27.32
N PHE A 443 -4.21 27.92 -26.68
CA PHE A 443 -3.18 27.76 -25.67
C PHE A 443 -2.14 26.76 -26.16
N ASP A 444 -0.99 27.30 -26.54
CA ASP A 444 0.14 26.52 -27.00
C ASP A 444 1.15 26.37 -25.86
N LEU A 445 1.33 25.13 -25.41
CA LEU A 445 2.23 24.79 -24.31
C LEU A 445 3.69 25.16 -24.59
N GLU A 446 4.12 25.15 -25.87
CA GLU A 446 5.50 25.43 -26.24
C GLU A 446 5.86 26.90 -26.08
N THR A 447 4.89 27.79 -26.36
CA THR A 447 5.15 29.24 -26.43
C THR A 447 4.60 30.03 -25.26
N PHE A 448 3.57 29.53 -24.58
CA PHE A 448 2.93 30.27 -23.50
C PHE A 448 3.88 30.45 -22.31
N ARG A 449 4.15 31.71 -21.92
CA ARG A 449 5.08 32.09 -20.83
C ARG A 449 6.48 31.47 -20.95
N GLY A 450 7.01 31.38 -22.17
CA GLY A 450 8.34 30.82 -22.40
C GLY A 450 8.39 29.29 -22.35
N GLY A 451 7.23 28.65 -22.36
CA GLY A 451 7.08 27.20 -22.35
C GLY A 451 6.46 26.70 -21.03
N MET A 452 5.63 25.68 -21.16
CA MET A 452 4.92 25.03 -20.07
C MET A 452 5.23 23.54 -20.10
N THR A 453 5.84 23.02 -19.03
CA THR A 453 6.17 21.60 -18.90
C THR A 453 5.11 20.87 -18.07
N PRO A 454 4.47 19.81 -18.61
CA PRO A 454 3.64 18.90 -17.82
C PRO A 454 4.45 18.20 -16.75
N ILE A 455 4.10 18.41 -15.48
CA ILE A 455 4.80 17.79 -14.34
C ILE A 455 3.95 16.78 -13.57
N LYS A 456 2.62 16.87 -13.65
CA LYS A 456 1.73 15.97 -12.89
C LYS A 456 0.34 15.88 -13.48
N ARG A 457 -0.15 14.67 -13.72
CA ARG A 457 -1.58 14.44 -13.99
C ARG A 457 -2.39 14.60 -12.70
N GLY A 458 -3.56 15.21 -12.81
CA GLY A 458 -4.53 15.35 -11.73
C GLY A 458 -5.97 15.19 -12.22
N GLY A 459 -6.90 15.70 -11.41
CA GLY A 459 -8.33 15.62 -11.64
C GLY A 459 -8.93 14.36 -11.01
N GLY A 460 -9.88 14.56 -10.09
CA GLY A 460 -10.53 13.49 -9.31
C GLY A 460 -11.60 12.74 -10.09
N TYR A 461 -12.76 12.47 -9.52
CA TYR A 461 -13.79 11.64 -10.18
C TYR A 461 -14.49 12.27 -11.40
N GLN A 462 -14.29 13.55 -11.69
CA GLN A 462 -15.10 14.27 -12.69
C GLN A 462 -14.33 14.87 -13.86
N THR A 463 -13.09 15.31 -13.68
CA THR A 463 -12.36 16.08 -14.71
C THR A 463 -10.94 15.56 -14.88
N ASN A 464 -10.32 15.80 -16.04
CA ASN A 464 -8.87 15.73 -16.14
C ASN A 464 -8.27 17.06 -15.69
N SER A 465 -7.10 17.00 -15.06
CA SER A 465 -6.30 18.19 -14.81
C SER A 465 -4.84 17.86 -15.06
N LEU A 466 -4.08 18.89 -15.40
CA LEU A 466 -2.64 18.82 -15.62
C LEU A 466 -2.00 19.93 -14.82
N ARG A 467 -1.01 19.58 -14.01
CA ARG A 467 -0.14 20.55 -13.37
C ARG A 467 1.01 20.84 -14.31
N LEU A 468 1.23 22.13 -14.55
CA LEU A 468 2.22 22.66 -15.47
C LEU A 468 3.24 23.48 -14.68
N LEU A 469 4.50 23.44 -15.11
CA LEU A 469 5.56 24.33 -14.64
C LEU A 469 5.89 25.31 -15.77
N ASP A 470 5.93 26.61 -15.49
CA ASP A 470 6.43 27.59 -16.46
C ASP A 470 7.96 27.75 -16.40
N ALA A 471 8.52 28.50 -17.35
CA ALA A 471 9.97 28.74 -17.43
C ALA A 471 10.55 29.44 -16.19
N ASP A 472 9.72 30.17 -15.43
CA ASP A 472 10.12 30.86 -14.19
C ASP A 472 9.97 29.95 -12.95
N GLY A 473 9.51 28.71 -13.12
CA GLY A 473 9.31 27.74 -12.03
C GLY A 473 7.97 27.87 -11.29
N HIS A 474 7.02 28.67 -11.78
CA HIS A 474 5.68 28.73 -11.18
C HIS A 474 4.82 27.54 -11.60
N GLN A 475 4.03 27.02 -10.65
CA GLN A 475 3.11 25.93 -10.91
C GLN A 475 1.71 26.44 -11.27
N TRP A 476 1.15 25.88 -12.33
CA TRP A 476 -0.17 26.18 -12.85
C TRP A 476 -1.04 24.92 -12.87
N VAL A 477 -2.36 25.10 -12.77
CA VAL A 477 -3.32 24.00 -12.91
C VAL A 477 -4.19 24.26 -14.12
N MET A 478 -4.07 23.40 -15.12
CA MET A 478 -4.98 23.31 -16.27
C MET A 478 -6.02 22.24 -15.98
N ARG A 479 -7.30 22.52 -16.24
CA ARG A 479 -8.39 21.58 -15.97
C ARG A 479 -9.39 21.61 -17.11
N ASP A 480 -9.87 20.42 -17.50
CA ASP A 480 -10.93 20.28 -18.48
C ASP A 480 -12.23 20.94 -18.01
N MET A 481 -12.87 21.63 -18.94
CA MET A 481 -14.19 22.22 -18.73
C MET A 481 -15.30 21.16 -18.75
N LEU A 482 -15.16 20.15 -19.62
CA LEU A 482 -16.11 19.05 -19.72
C LEU A 482 -15.77 17.97 -18.67
N LYS A 483 -16.81 17.49 -17.98
CA LYS A 483 -16.67 16.39 -17.04
C LYS A 483 -16.82 15.06 -17.76
N ASP A 484 -16.00 14.09 -17.39
CA ASP A 484 -15.99 12.75 -17.98
C ASP A 484 -16.72 11.75 -17.08
N ALA A 485 -17.92 11.33 -17.51
CA ALA A 485 -18.77 10.40 -16.77
C ALA A 485 -18.17 8.98 -16.67
N THR A 486 -17.26 8.62 -17.58
CA THR A 486 -16.59 7.31 -17.56
C THR A 486 -15.64 7.15 -16.37
N ARG A 487 -15.29 8.25 -15.69
CA ARG A 487 -14.49 8.25 -14.45
C ARG A 487 -15.30 7.83 -13.21
N ILE A 488 -16.63 7.93 -13.26
CA ILE A 488 -17.52 7.54 -12.17
C ILE A 488 -18.13 6.17 -12.46
N VAL A 489 -18.56 5.96 -13.70
CA VAL A 489 -19.23 4.73 -14.10
C VAL A 489 -18.17 3.68 -14.48
N PRO A 490 -18.08 2.53 -13.81
CA PRO A 490 -17.12 1.49 -14.16
C PRO A 490 -17.52 0.75 -15.44
N TYR A 491 -16.55 0.12 -16.11
CA TYR A 491 -16.84 -0.83 -17.18
C TYR A 491 -17.57 -2.08 -16.63
N PRO A 492 -18.53 -2.69 -17.35
CA PRO A 492 -19.05 -2.30 -18.67
C PRO A 492 -20.16 -1.25 -18.63
N PHE A 493 -20.61 -0.81 -17.46
CA PHE A 493 -21.72 0.15 -17.33
C PHE A 493 -21.43 1.50 -17.99
N ASN A 494 -20.16 1.89 -18.13
CA ASN A 494 -19.78 3.09 -18.88
C ASN A 494 -20.05 3.00 -20.39
N GLN A 495 -20.34 1.80 -20.91
CA GLN A 495 -20.80 1.57 -22.29
C GLN A 495 -22.33 1.56 -22.41
N THR A 496 -23.05 1.86 -21.32
CA THR A 496 -24.53 1.81 -21.27
C THR A 496 -25.13 3.20 -21.05
N ILE A 497 -26.46 3.28 -21.02
CA ILE A 497 -27.23 4.49 -20.69
C ILE A 497 -26.84 5.11 -19.34
N ALA A 498 -26.22 4.36 -18.43
CA ALA A 498 -25.75 4.89 -17.16
C ALA A 498 -24.76 6.05 -17.36
N LYS A 499 -23.83 5.94 -18.33
CA LYS A 499 -22.90 7.02 -18.68
C LYS A 499 -23.65 8.31 -19.02
N ASP A 500 -24.70 8.21 -19.82
CA ASP A 500 -25.47 9.37 -20.28
C ASP A 500 -26.26 10.02 -19.15
N VAL A 501 -26.77 9.22 -18.21
CA VAL A 501 -27.45 9.74 -17.00
C VAL A 501 -26.47 10.51 -16.12
N PHE A 502 -25.27 9.97 -15.87
CA PHE A 502 -24.24 10.67 -15.09
C PHE A 502 -23.72 11.94 -15.80
N ALA A 503 -23.53 11.87 -17.12
CA ALA A 503 -23.17 13.04 -17.92
C ALA A 503 -24.25 14.13 -17.86
N ASP A 504 -25.52 13.76 -17.92
CA ASP A 504 -26.63 14.69 -17.77
C ASP A 504 -26.68 15.30 -16.36
N GLN A 505 -26.41 14.51 -15.32
CA GLN A 505 -26.35 15.00 -13.94
C GLN A 505 -25.27 16.06 -13.75
N PHE A 506 -24.16 16.01 -14.49
CA PHE A 506 -23.13 17.06 -14.44
C PHE A 506 -23.64 18.43 -14.87
N THR A 507 -24.70 18.48 -15.69
CA THR A 507 -25.31 19.75 -16.11
C THR A 507 -26.04 20.47 -14.98
N SER A 508 -26.28 19.81 -13.84
CA SER A 508 -26.85 20.44 -12.63
C SER A 508 -25.94 21.54 -12.04
N ALA A 509 -24.64 21.52 -12.35
CA ALA A 509 -23.69 22.57 -11.98
C ALA A 509 -23.33 23.45 -13.19
N HIS A 510 -23.26 24.77 -12.98
CA HIS A 510 -22.97 25.72 -14.05
C HIS A 510 -21.54 25.52 -14.60
N PRO A 511 -21.35 25.36 -15.93
CA PRO A 511 -20.05 24.97 -16.51
C PRO A 511 -18.96 26.03 -16.31
N TYR A 512 -19.34 27.31 -16.32
CA TYR A 512 -18.41 28.46 -16.23
C TYR A 512 -18.37 29.10 -14.83
N ALA A 513 -18.87 28.43 -13.79
CA ALA A 513 -18.98 29.03 -12.44
C ALA A 513 -17.65 29.58 -11.90
N ALA A 514 -16.53 28.89 -12.18
CA ALA A 514 -15.20 29.29 -11.71
C ALA A 514 -14.80 30.71 -12.17
N PHE A 515 -15.23 31.14 -13.36
CA PHE A 515 -14.92 32.46 -13.90
C PHE A 515 -15.76 33.59 -13.28
N VAL A 516 -16.93 33.24 -12.72
CA VAL A 516 -17.83 34.20 -12.06
C VAL A 516 -17.41 34.41 -10.60
N ILE A 517 -16.89 33.37 -9.94
CA ILE A 517 -16.48 33.46 -8.53
C ILE A 517 -15.29 34.41 -8.34
N ALA A 518 -14.33 34.44 -9.26
CA ALA A 518 -13.15 35.29 -9.15
C ALA A 518 -13.46 36.79 -8.99
N PRO A 519 -14.24 37.46 -9.87
CA PRO A 519 -14.59 38.86 -9.69
C PRO A 519 -15.45 39.11 -8.44
N MET A 520 -16.29 38.14 -8.03
CA MET A 520 -17.05 38.25 -6.78
C MET A 520 -16.11 38.25 -5.57
N ALA A 521 -15.15 37.33 -5.50
CA ALA A 521 -14.16 37.27 -4.42
C ALA A 521 -13.27 38.52 -4.38
N ALA A 522 -12.86 39.02 -5.56
CA ALA A 522 -12.11 40.27 -5.69
C ALA A 522 -12.87 41.46 -5.08
N SER A 523 -14.18 41.54 -5.31
CA SER A 523 -15.02 42.64 -4.82
C SER A 523 -15.13 42.72 -3.29
N VAL A 524 -14.81 41.63 -2.59
CA VAL A 524 -14.80 41.54 -1.12
C VAL A 524 -13.41 41.27 -0.56
N HIS A 525 -12.36 41.48 -1.36
CA HIS A 525 -10.95 41.35 -0.98
C HIS A 525 -10.55 39.98 -0.41
N ILE A 526 -11.17 38.91 -0.90
CA ILE A 526 -10.80 37.53 -0.56
C ILE A 526 -9.74 37.04 -1.55
N TYR A 527 -8.66 36.42 -1.07
CA TYR A 527 -7.67 35.79 -1.96
C TYR A 527 -8.32 34.70 -2.80
N HIS A 528 -8.07 34.73 -4.11
CA HIS A 528 -8.68 33.82 -5.08
C HIS A 528 -7.73 33.48 -6.23
N THR A 529 -8.06 32.44 -6.98
CA THR A 529 -7.39 32.13 -8.25
C THR A 529 -7.94 33.01 -9.38
N ASN A 530 -7.15 33.18 -10.45
CA ASN A 530 -7.53 33.99 -11.61
C ASN A 530 -7.70 33.08 -12.85
N PRO A 531 -8.79 32.28 -12.92
CA PRO A 531 -8.97 31.32 -13.99
C PRO A 531 -9.15 32.01 -15.35
N LYS A 532 -8.53 31.45 -16.38
CA LYS A 532 -8.68 31.88 -17.79
C LYS A 532 -9.12 30.69 -18.64
N LEU A 533 -10.01 30.95 -19.59
CA LEU A 533 -10.50 29.93 -20.52
C LEU A 533 -9.58 29.86 -21.74
N PHE A 534 -9.23 28.65 -22.15
CA PHE A 534 -8.37 28.38 -23.30
C PHE A 534 -8.86 27.17 -24.08
N TYR A 535 -8.53 27.13 -25.35
CA TYR A 535 -8.58 25.94 -26.20
C TYR A 535 -7.15 25.37 -26.31
N VAL A 536 -6.93 24.13 -25.88
CA VAL A 536 -5.61 23.51 -25.75
C VAL A 536 -5.36 22.57 -26.90
#